data_AF-A0AAP0ME43-F1
#
_entry.id   AF-A0AAP0ME43-F1
#
_cell.length_a   1.000
_cell.length_b   1.000
_cell.length_c   1.000
_cell.angle_alpha   90.00
_cell.angle_beta   90.00
_cell.angle_gamma   90.00
#
_symmetry.space_group_name_H-M   'P 1'
#
loop_
_entity.id
_entity.type
_entity.pdbx_description
1 polymer ?
#
loop_
_entity_poly.entity_id
_entity_poly.type
_entity_poly.pdbx_seq_one_letter_code
_entity_poly.pdbx_strand_id
1 'polypeptide(L)'
;MADSKEAGVWNDTEFRIHLGGRKNNEVDVRVARKKEVIISERDSRNLIARSKLPRKADPRFTTVMDDGFLVVIFDRLSFGRKIWKVLLGGAILVGAIFGCVSDVEDIADRHRGSDDQTND
;
A
#
# COMPACT_ATOMS: atom_id res chain seq x y z
N MET A 1 -17.56 -30.39 12.63
CA MET A 1 -18.75 -29.90 13.34
C MET A 1 -18.71 -28.38 13.36
N ALA A 2 -19.70 -27.76 12.70
CA ALA A 2 -20.05 -26.33 12.64
C ALA A 2 -18.91 -25.29 12.61
N ASP A 3 -18.32 -25.08 11.43
CA ASP A 3 -17.52 -23.88 11.12
C ASP A 3 -18.45 -22.77 10.58
N SER A 4 -19.57 -22.52 11.29
CA SER A 4 -20.49 -21.44 10.93
C SER A 4 -19.96 -20.12 11.48
N LYS A 5 -18.84 -19.66 10.90
CA LYS A 5 -18.36 -18.29 11.07
C LYS A 5 -19.40 -17.38 10.45
N GLU A 6 -20.05 -16.52 11.24
CA GLU A 6 -20.91 -15.47 10.70
C GLU A 6 -20.09 -14.64 9.71
N ALA A 7 -20.39 -14.81 8.42
CA ALA A 7 -19.66 -14.17 7.34
C ALA A 7 -20.22 -12.76 7.17
N GLY A 8 -19.59 -11.79 7.83
CA GLY A 8 -19.87 -10.38 7.55
C GLY A 8 -19.66 -10.05 6.06
N VAL A 9 -20.39 -9.06 5.57
CA VAL A 9 -20.43 -8.66 4.16
C VAL A 9 -19.62 -7.37 3.98
N TRP A 10 -18.81 -7.33 2.92
CA TRP A 10 -18.09 -6.12 2.53
C TRP A 10 -18.91 -5.30 1.53
N ASN A 11 -18.99 -4.00 1.77
CA ASN A 11 -19.43 -2.99 0.81
C ASN A 11 -18.33 -1.93 0.66
N ASP A 12 -17.51 -2.04 -0.38
CA ASP A 12 -16.37 -1.15 -0.63
C ASP A 12 -15.33 -1.12 0.51
N THR A 13 -15.39 -0.12 1.40
CA THR A 13 -14.56 -0.01 2.61
C THR A 13 -15.38 -0.17 3.90
N GLU A 14 -16.64 -0.56 3.80
CA GLU A 14 -17.51 -0.88 4.93
C GLU A 14 -17.58 -2.40 5.11
N PHE A 15 -17.50 -2.86 6.35
CA PHE A 15 -17.76 -4.25 6.72
C PHE A 15 -18.97 -4.31 7.65
N ARG A 16 -19.99 -5.08 7.26
CA ARG A 16 -21.26 -5.21 8.00
C ARG A 16 -21.40 -6.63 8.52
N ILE A 17 -21.70 -6.78 9.80
CA ILE A 17 -21.95 -8.08 10.42
C ILE A 17 -23.10 -8.00 11.42
N HIS A 18 -23.97 -9.00 11.41
CA HIS A 18 -25.01 -9.14 12.41
C HIS A 18 -24.40 -9.68 13.70
N LEU A 19 -24.62 -9.02 14.84
CA LEU A 19 -23.99 -9.42 16.12
C LEU A 19 -24.82 -10.42 16.95
N GLY A 20 -25.96 -10.88 16.44
CA GLY A 20 -26.80 -11.86 17.15
C GLY A 20 -27.35 -11.32 18.47
N GLY A 21 -27.66 -10.02 18.54
CA GLY A 21 -28.15 -9.34 19.75
C GLY A 21 -27.08 -8.81 20.70
N ARG A 22 -25.79 -9.04 20.42
CA ARG A 22 -24.69 -8.43 21.20
C ARG A 22 -24.56 -6.94 20.94
N LYS A 23 -24.06 -6.20 21.93
CA LYS A 23 -23.86 -4.75 21.86
C LYS A 23 -22.44 -4.38 21.43
N ASN A 24 -22.24 -3.15 20.96
CA ASN A 24 -20.92 -2.64 20.54
C ASN A 24 -19.86 -2.70 21.66
N ASN A 25 -20.25 -2.48 22.91
CA ASN A 25 -19.36 -2.53 24.06
C ASN A 25 -18.98 -3.97 24.48
N GLU A 26 -19.64 -4.99 23.95
CA GLU A 26 -19.36 -6.41 24.22
C GLU A 26 -18.42 -7.00 23.17
N VAL A 27 -18.07 -6.24 22.14
CA VAL A 27 -17.18 -6.66 21.06
C VAL A 27 -15.91 -5.82 21.03
N ASP A 28 -14.87 -6.44 20.47
CA ASP A 28 -13.58 -5.85 20.14
C ASP A 28 -13.35 -6.03 18.64
N VAL A 29 -12.98 -4.93 17.97
CA VAL A 29 -12.65 -4.91 16.55
C VAL A 29 -11.19 -4.52 16.42
N ARG A 30 -10.40 -5.33 15.71
CA ARG A 30 -8.98 -5.07 15.51
C ARG A 30 -8.52 -5.47 14.12
N VAL A 31 -7.52 -4.75 13.60
CA VAL A 31 -6.83 -5.10 12.35
C VAL A 31 -5.49 -5.75 12.68
N ALA A 32 -5.33 -7.03 12.34
CA ALA A 32 -4.09 -7.76 12.53
C ALA A 32 -3.04 -7.43 11.46
N ARG A 33 -1.77 -7.72 11.76
CA ARG A 33 -0.61 -7.42 10.88
C ARG A 33 -0.72 -7.96 9.45
N LYS A 34 -1.53 -9.00 9.24
CA LYS A 34 -1.79 -9.58 7.91
C LYS A 34 -2.91 -8.88 7.12
N LYS A 35 -3.31 -7.67 7.52
CA LYS A 35 -4.48 -6.96 6.98
C LYS A 35 -5.75 -7.81 7.10
N GLU A 36 -5.97 -8.36 8.30
CA GLU A 36 -7.18 -9.10 8.62
C GLU A 36 -7.97 -8.32 9.67
N VAL A 37 -9.25 -8.08 9.39
CA VAL A 37 -10.21 -7.59 10.36
C VAL A 37 -10.65 -8.76 11.21
N ILE A 38 -10.49 -8.63 12.52
CA ILE A 38 -10.88 -9.62 13.51
C ILE A 38 -11.89 -8.96 14.43
N ILE A 39 -13.03 -9.61 14.59
CA ILE A 39 -14.09 -9.22 15.51
C ILE A 39 -14.20 -10.34 16.54
N SER A 40 -14.08 -9.99 17.81
CA SER A 40 -14.16 -10.92 18.93
C SER A 40 -15.00 -10.38 20.06
N GLU A 41 -15.52 -11.26 20.91
CA GLU A 41 -16.11 -10.87 22.19
C GLU A 41 -15.05 -10.24 23.09
N ARG A 42 -15.39 -9.15 23.79
CA ARG A 42 -14.44 -8.37 24.59
C ARG A 42 -13.88 -9.15 25.77
N ASP A 43 -14.75 -9.86 26.50
CA ASP A 43 -14.38 -10.54 27.74
C ASP A 43 -13.77 -11.92 27.49
N SER A 44 -14.40 -12.73 26.64
CA SER A 44 -13.98 -14.10 26.35
C SER A 44 -12.89 -14.19 25.28
N ARG A 45 -12.72 -13.14 24.47
CA ARG A 45 -11.91 -13.13 23.23
C ARG A 45 -12.33 -14.19 22.22
N ASN A 46 -13.54 -14.74 22.34
CA ASN A 46 -14.10 -15.67 21.37
C ASN A 46 -14.20 -14.99 20.01
N LEU A 47 -13.74 -15.69 18.96
CA LEU A 47 -13.77 -15.19 17.60
C LEU A 47 -15.22 -15.17 17.09
N ILE A 48 -15.71 -13.99 16.72
CA ILE A 48 -17.02 -13.82 16.07
C ILE A 48 -16.81 -13.89 14.56
N ALA A 49 -15.91 -13.06 14.03
CA ALA A 49 -15.62 -13.01 12.61
C ALA A 49 -14.16 -12.69 12.30
N ARG A 50 -13.72 -13.18 11.14
CA ARG A 50 -12.43 -12.85 10.55
C ARG A 50 -12.63 -12.62 9.07
N SER A 51 -12.14 -11.50 8.57
CA SER A 51 -12.18 -11.20 7.14
C SER A 51 -10.94 -10.44 6.67
N LYS A 52 -10.60 -10.57 5.39
CA LYS A 52 -9.44 -9.90 4.82
C LYS A 52 -9.80 -8.44 4.49
N LEU A 53 -8.99 -7.49 4.98
CA LEU A 53 -9.15 -6.07 4.71
C LEU A 53 -8.88 -5.77 3.22
N PRO A 54 -9.78 -5.08 2.51
CA PRO A 54 -9.58 -4.71 1.11
C PRO A 54 -8.32 -3.87 0.90
N ARG A 55 -7.67 -4.04 -0.27
CA ARG A 55 -6.41 -3.33 -0.60
C ARG A 55 -6.51 -1.81 -0.60
N LYS A 56 -7.72 -1.28 -0.80
CA LYS A 56 -8.05 0.15 -0.86
C LYS A 56 -8.44 0.76 0.49
N ALA A 57 -8.60 -0.06 1.54
CA ALA A 57 -8.97 0.38 2.87
C ALA A 57 -7.74 0.61 3.75
N ASP A 58 -7.74 1.73 4.47
CA ASP A 58 -6.77 2.04 5.52
C ASP A 58 -7.11 1.24 6.79
N PRO A 59 -6.12 0.83 7.61
CA PRO A 59 -6.40 0.14 8.86
C PRO A 59 -7.13 1.00 9.91
N ARG A 60 -7.24 2.32 9.73
CA ARG A 60 -8.06 3.20 10.56
C ARG A 60 -9.54 2.97 10.26
N PHE A 61 -10.32 2.83 11.32
CA PHE A 61 -11.75 2.60 11.21
C PHE A 61 -12.53 3.27 12.31
N THR A 62 -13.83 3.40 12.08
CA THR A 62 -14.85 3.72 13.07
C THR A 62 -15.88 2.60 13.14
N THR A 63 -16.58 2.46 14.26
CA THR A 63 -17.63 1.46 14.43
C THR A 63 -18.95 2.13 14.77
N VAL A 64 -20.02 1.66 14.14
CA VAL A 64 -21.40 2.12 14.36
C VAL A 64 -22.30 0.90 14.49
N MET A 65 -23.31 1.00 15.35
CA MET A 65 -24.42 0.03 15.39
C MET A 65 -25.59 0.60 14.61
N ASP A 66 -26.06 -0.17 13.64
CA ASP A 66 -27.20 0.19 12.78
C ASP A 66 -28.11 -1.02 12.65
N ASP A 67 -29.34 -0.92 13.16
CA ASP A 67 -30.38 -1.95 13.08
C ASP A 67 -29.92 -3.39 13.47
N GLY A 68 -29.13 -3.51 14.54
CA GLY A 68 -28.60 -4.81 15.02
C GLY A 68 -27.36 -5.32 14.26
N PHE A 69 -26.89 -4.58 13.26
CA PHE A 69 -25.62 -4.79 12.59
C PHE A 69 -24.53 -3.92 13.18
N LEU A 70 -23.35 -4.51 13.33
CA LEU A 70 -22.12 -3.77 13.50
C LEU A 70 -21.59 -3.39 12.12
N VAL A 71 -21.46 -2.09 11.91
CA VAL A 71 -20.88 -1.49 10.71
C VAL A 71 -19.49 -0.96 11.07
N VAL A 72 -18.46 -1.53 10.45
CA VAL A 72 -17.07 -1.10 10.59
C VAL A 72 -16.68 -0.34 9.32
N ILE A 73 -16.47 0.97 9.44
CA ILE A 73 -16.19 1.87 8.33
C ILE A 73 -14.70 2.17 8.30
N PHE A 74 -14.01 1.75 7.23
CA PHE A 74 -12.59 2.01 7.03
C PHE A 74 -12.37 3.20 6.09
N ASP A 75 -11.33 3.99 6.37
CA ASP A 75 -10.93 5.09 5.49
C ASP A 75 -10.39 4.55 4.16
N ARG A 76 -10.50 5.34 3.08
CA ARG A 76 -9.88 4.99 1.79
C ARG A 76 -8.39 5.39 1.79
N LEU A 77 -7.53 4.48 1.33
CA LEU A 77 -6.14 4.79 1.04
C LEU A 77 -6.05 5.78 -0.12
N SER A 78 -5.68 7.02 0.16
CA SER A 78 -5.34 8.00 -0.88
C SER A 78 -3.98 7.67 -1.48
N PHE A 79 -3.97 6.95 -2.59
CA PHE A 79 -2.75 6.60 -3.35
C PHE A 79 -2.07 7.81 -4.03
N GLY A 80 -2.66 9.01 -3.95
CA GLY A 80 -2.28 10.17 -4.76
C GLY A 80 -0.88 10.76 -4.52
N ARG A 81 -0.18 10.43 -3.44
CA ARG A 81 1.13 11.05 -3.13
C ARG A 81 2.37 10.24 -3.52
N LYS A 82 2.26 8.91 -3.71
CA LYS A 82 3.45 8.06 -3.88
C LYS A 82 3.91 7.93 -5.34
N ILE A 83 2.98 7.97 -6.29
CA ILE A 83 3.30 7.87 -7.72
C ILE A 83 3.93 9.17 -8.25
N TRP A 84 3.51 10.33 -7.73
CA TRP A 84 4.05 11.61 -8.19
C TRP A 84 5.55 11.76 -7.90
N LYS A 85 6.04 11.28 -6.75
CA LYS A 85 7.49 11.30 -6.44
C LYS A 85 8.31 10.38 -7.34
N VAL A 86 7.76 9.24 -7.77
CA VAL A 86 8.48 8.31 -8.66
C VAL A 86 8.50 8.83 -10.10
N LEU A 87 7.43 9.51 -10.56
CA LEU A 87 7.43 10.14 -11.88
C LEU A 87 8.33 11.39 -11.93
N LEU A 88 8.35 12.23 -10.88
CA LEU A 88 9.26 13.38 -10.83
C LEU A 88 10.73 12.96 -10.67
N GLY A 89 11.01 11.92 -9.88
CA GLY A 89 12.36 11.38 -9.70
C GLY A 89 12.86 10.56 -10.90
N GLY A 90 11.98 9.85 -11.59
CA GLY A 90 12.31 9.08 -12.80
C GLY A 90 12.59 9.95 -14.02
N ALA A 91 11.94 11.11 -14.15
CA ALA A 91 12.22 12.06 -15.22
C ALA A 91 13.61 12.72 -15.09
N ILE A 92 14.08 12.94 -13.86
CA ILE A 92 15.41 13.52 -13.60
C ILE A 92 16.54 12.54 -13.97
N LEU A 93 16.31 11.22 -13.84
CA LEU A 93 17.33 10.22 -14.18
C LEU A 93 17.56 10.09 -15.70
N VAL A 94 16.53 10.31 -16.53
CA VAL A 94 16.69 10.28 -18.00
C VAL A 94 17.37 11.56 -18.50
N GLY A 95 17.14 12.70 -17.84
CA GLY A 95 17.82 13.97 -18.17
C GLY A 95 19.31 13.98 -17.81
N ALA A 96 19.74 13.25 -16.78
CA ALA A 96 21.14 13.20 -16.36
C ALA A 96 22.02 12.25 -17.19
N ILE A 97 21.44 11.31 -17.94
CA ILE A 97 22.20 10.38 -18.80
C ILE A 97 22.41 10.97 -20.20
N PHE A 98 21.52 11.86 -20.68
CA PHE A 98 21.67 12.52 -21.98
C PHE A 98 22.39 13.89 -21.92
N GLY A 99 22.66 14.44 -20.73
CA GLY A 99 23.29 15.75 -20.56
C GLY A 99 24.83 15.77 -20.49
N CYS A 100 25.50 14.61 -20.52
CA CYS A 100 26.97 14.52 -20.41
C CYS A 100 27.65 13.71 -21.52
N VAL A 101 26.96 13.38 -22.63
CA VAL A 101 27.55 12.68 -23.78
C VAL A 101 27.35 13.50 -25.06
N SER A 102 27.77 14.77 -25.05
CA SER A 102 27.86 15.58 -26.29
C SER A 102 28.94 16.66 -26.26
N ASP A 103 29.84 16.72 -25.26
CA ASP A 103 30.90 17.74 -25.26
C ASP A 103 32.19 17.25 -24.59
N VAL A 104 32.73 16.10 -25.03
CA VAL A 104 34.15 15.71 -24.81
C VAL A 104 34.64 14.89 -26.01
N GLU A 105 34.51 15.43 -27.22
CA GLU A 105 35.25 14.98 -28.40
C GLU A 105 35.64 16.20 -29.25
N ASP A 106 36.34 17.18 -28.68
CA ASP A 106 37.00 18.25 -29.49
C ASP A 106 38.27 18.86 -28.89
N ILE A 107 38.83 18.35 -27.78
CA ILE A 107 40.09 18.89 -27.24
C ILE A 107 41.02 17.76 -26.79
N ALA A 108 41.48 16.96 -27.76
CA ALA A 108 42.72 16.18 -27.61
C ALA A 108 43.43 15.86 -28.95
N ASP A 109 42.94 16.30 -30.11
CA ASP A 109 43.55 15.98 -31.42
C ASP A 109 44.56 17.04 -31.91
N ARG A 110 45.30 17.66 -30.97
CA ARG A 110 46.51 18.42 -31.28
C ARG A 110 47.65 18.08 -30.32
N HIS A 111 48.05 16.82 -30.32
CA HIS A 111 49.44 16.46 -30.04
C HIS A 111 49.96 15.56 -31.16
N ARG A 112 50.29 16.21 -32.27
CA ARG A 112 51.57 16.05 -32.99
C ARG A 112 52.05 14.61 -33.12
N GLY A 113 51.57 13.93 -34.17
CA GLY A 113 52.32 12.83 -34.75
C GLY A 113 53.68 13.31 -35.26
N SER A 114 54.71 12.50 -35.01
CA SER A 114 55.66 12.00 -36.00
C SER A 114 56.92 11.51 -35.27
N ASP A 115 56.85 10.29 -34.74
CA ASP A 115 58.00 9.41 -34.73
C ASP A 115 57.72 8.33 -35.77
N ASP A 116 58.34 8.46 -36.94
CA ASP A 116 58.54 7.34 -37.86
C ASP A 116 60.03 7.26 -38.17
N GLN A 117 60.55 6.03 -38.12
CA GLN A 117 61.97 5.69 -38.15
C GLN A 117 62.52 5.60 -39.59
N THR A 118 63.86 5.57 -39.67
CA THR A 118 64.74 4.79 -40.58
C THR A 118 65.33 5.42 -41.87
N ASN A 119 66.67 5.37 -41.90
CA ASN A 119 67.67 5.18 -42.99
C ASN A 119 67.29 5.47 -44.47
N ASP A 120 68.10 6.30 -45.13
CA ASP A 120 69.17 5.90 -46.08
C ASP A 120 70.23 7.03 -46.18
#